data_AF-A0A953WJ51-F1
#
_entry.id   AF-A0A953WJ51-F1
#
_cell.length_a   1.000
_cell.length_b   1.000
_cell.length_c   1.000
_cell.angle_alpha   90.00
_cell.angle_beta   90.00
_cell.angle_gamma   90.00
#
_symmetry.space_group_name_H-M   'P 1'
#
loop_
_entity.id
_entity.type
_entity.pdbx_description
1 polymer ?
#
loop_
_entity_poly.entity_id
_entity_poly.type
_entity_poly.pdbx_seq_one_letter_code
_entity_poly.pdbx_strand_id
1 'polypeptide(L)'
;MAMASTSTDKIRPMTPEERKVIFASSLGTVFEWYDFYLYGSLASIIGVQFFSQFPQATRDIFALLAFAAGFLVRPFGALVFGRVGDLVGRKYTFLVTIMIMGLSTFIVG
;
A
#
# COMPACT_ATOMS: atom_id res chain seq x y z
N MET A 1 2.20 46.51 23.11
CA MET A 1 1.15 46.01 22.21
C MET A 1 1.82 45.66 20.88
N ALA A 2 2.39 44.46 20.77
CA ALA A 2 3.11 44.02 19.58
C ALA A 2 2.12 43.34 18.62
N MET A 3 1.94 43.90 17.43
CA MET A 3 1.12 43.32 16.37
C MET A 3 1.81 42.06 15.84
N ALA A 4 1.14 40.92 15.95
CA ALA A 4 1.52 39.70 15.26
C ALA A 4 1.34 39.91 13.74
N SER A 5 2.42 39.77 12.98
CA SER A 5 2.41 39.78 11.53
C SER A 5 1.77 38.49 11.01
N THR A 6 0.50 38.56 10.60
CA THR A 6 -0.18 37.47 9.89
C THR A 6 0.42 37.34 8.49
N SER A 7 1.30 36.36 8.29
CA SER A 7 1.76 35.98 6.95
C SER A 7 0.61 35.32 6.20
N THR A 8 -0.02 36.05 5.27
CA THR A 8 -0.96 35.50 4.31
C THR A 8 -0.20 34.57 3.37
N ASP A 9 -0.23 33.27 3.65
CA ASP A 9 0.32 32.25 2.75
C ASP A 9 -0.54 32.22 1.47
N LYS A 10 0.07 32.62 0.35
CA LYS A 10 -0.62 32.76 -0.93
C LYS A 10 -0.76 31.36 -1.52
N ILE A 11 -1.95 30.78 -1.48
CA ILE A 11 -2.24 29.45 -2.03
C ILE A 11 -1.82 29.41 -3.50
N ARG A 12 -0.67 28.78 -3.77
CA ARG A 12 -0.16 28.58 -5.13
C ARG A 12 -0.95 27.45 -5.81
N PRO A 13 -1.33 27.61 -7.08
CA PRO A 13 -2.05 26.56 -7.80
C PRO A 13 -1.17 25.32 -7.96
N MET A 14 -1.76 24.15 -7.76
CA MET A 14 -1.07 22.86 -7.92
C MET A 14 -0.53 22.69 -9.34
N THR A 15 0.72 22.25 -9.43
CA THR A 15 1.34 21.90 -10.70
C THR A 15 0.68 20.64 -11.31
N PRO A 16 0.73 20.46 -12.63
CA PRO A 16 0.26 19.24 -13.29
C PRO A 16 0.93 17.97 -12.75
N GLU A 17 2.18 18.08 -12.30
CA GLU A 17 2.96 16.98 -11.75
C GLU A 17 2.50 16.58 -10.35
N GLU A 18 2.24 17.54 -9.46
CA GLU A 18 1.68 17.28 -8.14
C GLU A 18 0.30 16.62 -8.24
N ARG A 19 -0.55 17.07 -9.19
CA ARG A 19 -1.84 16.42 -9.45
C ARG A 19 -1.68 14.96 -9.88
N LYS A 20 -0.71 14.66 -10.75
CA LYS A 20 -0.41 13.28 -11.16
C LYS A 20 0.08 12.44 -9.98
N VAL A 21 0.96 12.98 -9.14
CA VAL A 21 1.47 12.27 -7.96
C VAL A 21 0.36 11.98 -6.97
N ILE A 22 -0.54 12.94 -6.71
CA ILE A 22 -1.69 12.71 -5.83
C ILE A 22 -2.63 11.65 -6.40
N PHE A 23 -2.98 11.76 -7.67
CA PHE A 23 -3.87 10.78 -8.31
C PHE A 23 -3.27 9.37 -8.26
N ALA A 24 -1.99 9.25 -8.62
CA ALA A 24 -1.27 8.01 -8.51
C ALA A 24 -1.26 7.52 -7.05
N SER A 25 -0.97 8.40 -6.07
CA SER A 25 -0.99 8.10 -4.63
C SER A 25 -2.32 7.51 -4.17
N SER A 26 -3.43 8.09 -4.61
CA SER A 26 -4.76 7.59 -4.30
C SER A 26 -5.00 6.22 -4.91
N LEU A 27 -4.60 6.01 -6.17
CA LEU A 27 -4.71 4.70 -6.83
C LEU A 27 -3.90 3.62 -6.10
N GLY A 28 -2.69 3.93 -5.62
CA GLY A 28 -1.89 3.01 -4.82
C GLY A 28 -2.64 2.54 -3.57
N THR A 29 -3.24 3.46 -2.83
CA THR A 29 -4.07 3.12 -1.66
C THR A 29 -5.26 2.24 -2.04
N VAL A 30 -5.92 2.51 -3.16
CA VAL A 30 -7.05 1.70 -3.63
C VAL A 30 -6.60 0.28 -3.97
N PHE A 31 -5.48 0.11 -4.68
CA PHE A 31 -4.94 -1.21 -5.01
C PHE A 31 -4.54 -1.99 -3.77
N GLU A 32 -3.92 -1.34 -2.78
CA GLU A 32 -3.66 -1.98 -1.49
C GLU A 32 -4.97 -2.46 -0.84
N TRP A 33 -6.00 -1.62 -0.76
CA TRP A 33 -7.27 -2.05 -0.18
C TRP A 33 -7.94 -3.17 -0.98
N TYR A 34 -7.83 -3.12 -2.30
CA TYR A 34 -8.36 -4.13 -3.20
C TYR A 34 -7.71 -5.49 -2.96
N ASP A 35 -6.38 -5.56 -2.91
CA ASP A 35 -5.64 -6.81 -2.70
C ASP A 35 -5.93 -7.43 -1.33
N PHE A 36 -5.97 -6.61 -0.27
CA PHE A 36 -6.31 -7.11 1.07
C PHE A 36 -7.75 -7.59 1.15
N TYR A 37 -8.68 -6.88 0.52
CA TYR A 37 -10.08 -7.30 0.47
C TYR A 37 -10.25 -8.61 -0.31
N LEU A 38 -9.59 -8.73 -1.47
CA LEU A 38 -9.58 -9.96 -2.26
C LEU A 38 -9.00 -11.12 -1.45
N TYR A 39 -7.82 -10.95 -0.84
CA TYR A 39 -7.21 -11.98 -0.02
C TYR A 39 -8.15 -12.40 1.13
N GLY A 40 -8.73 -11.43 1.85
CA GLY A 40 -9.63 -11.71 2.97
C GLY A 40 -10.90 -12.46 2.55
N SER A 41 -11.53 -12.05 1.45
CA SER A 41 -12.73 -12.71 0.91
C SER A 41 -12.45 -14.11 0.36
N LEU A 42 -11.25 -14.33 -0.19
CA LEU A 42 -10.82 -15.61 -0.73
C LEU A 42 -10.02 -16.46 0.27
N ALA A 43 -9.88 -16.03 1.53
CA ALA A 43 -9.00 -16.66 2.51
C ALA A 43 -9.33 -18.15 2.72
N SER A 44 -10.62 -18.52 2.72
CA SER A 44 -11.06 -19.92 2.84
C SER A 44 -10.64 -20.75 1.63
N ILE A 45 -10.73 -20.20 0.42
CA ILE A 45 -10.33 -20.85 -0.83
C ILE A 45 -8.81 -21.00 -0.87
N ILE A 46 -8.05 -19.95 -0.52
CA ILE A 46 -6.59 -19.98 -0.40
C ILE A 46 -6.18 -21.02 0.64
N GLY A 47 -6.88 -21.09 1.78
CA GLY A 47 -6.70 -22.08 2.82
C GLY A 47 -6.78 -23.51 2.29
N VAL A 48 -7.83 -23.82 1.53
CA VAL A 48 -8.01 -25.14 0.91
C VAL A 48 -6.94 -25.42 -0.15
N GLN A 49 -6.57 -24.44 -0.97
CA GLN A 49 -5.68 -24.66 -2.10
C GLN A 49 -4.20 -24.78 -1.70
N PHE A 50 -3.73 -23.95 -0.76
CA PHE A 50 -2.32 -23.90 -0.36
C PHE A 50 -2.01 -24.75 0.88
N PHE A 51 -3.00 -24.96 1.77
CA PHE A 51 -2.81 -25.67 3.04
C PHE A 51 -3.59 -27.00 3.09
N SER A 52 -3.97 -27.57 1.94
CA SER A 52 -4.75 -28.82 1.80
C SER A 52 -4.24 -30.00 2.62
N GLN A 53 -2.95 -30.04 2.95
CA GLN A 53 -2.33 -31.09 3.78
C GLN A 53 -2.70 -31.03 5.28
N PHE A 54 -3.22 -29.91 5.77
CA PHE A 54 -3.56 -29.72 7.18
C PHE A 54 -5.05 -29.95 7.47
N PRO A 55 -5.49 -30.12 8.72
CA PRO A 55 -6.92 -30.11 9.08
C PRO A 55 -7.56 -28.73 8.81
N GLN A 56 -8.87 -28.70 8.55
CA GLN A 56 -9.61 -27.48 8.16
C GLN A 56 -9.33 -26.28 9.08
N ALA A 57 -9.45 -26.46 10.40
CA ALA A 57 -9.18 -25.40 11.37
C ALA A 57 -7.76 -24.81 11.25
N THR A 58 -6.76 -25.65 10.97
CA THR A 58 -5.37 -25.21 10.83
C THR A 58 -5.14 -24.46 9.50
N ARG A 59 -5.84 -24.85 8.42
CA ARG A 59 -5.78 -24.15 7.13
C ARG A 59 -6.27 -22.72 7.25
N ASP A 60 -7.41 -22.54 7.92
CA ASP A 60 -8.02 -21.22 8.12
C ASP A 60 -7.10 -20.34 8.97
N ILE A 61 -6.49 -20.91 10.02
CA ILE A 61 -5.48 -20.21 10.84
C ILE A 61 -4.29 -19.78 9.98
N PHE A 62 -3.74 -20.64 9.13
CA PHE A 62 -2.61 -20.26 8.28
C PHE A 62 -2.98 -19.21 7.23
N ALA A 63 -4.15 -19.30 6.61
CA ALA A 63 -4.64 -18.28 5.70
C ALA A 63 -4.77 -16.92 6.40
N LEU A 64 -5.33 -16.89 7.61
CA LEU A 64 -5.44 -15.69 8.45
C LEU A 64 -4.08 -15.18 8.95
N LEU A 65 -3.13 -16.06 9.24
CA LEU A 65 -1.77 -15.67 9.62
C LEU A 65 -1.04 -15.02 8.46
N ALA A 66 -1.20 -15.54 7.23
CA ALA A 66 -0.66 -14.91 6.04
C ALA A 66 -1.32 -13.53 5.76
N PHE A 67 -2.63 -13.40 6.00
CA PHE A 67 -3.31 -12.10 5.99
C PHE A 67 -2.72 -11.14 7.04
N ALA A 68 -2.54 -11.62 8.27
CA ALA A 68 -1.95 -10.86 9.38
C ALA A 68 -0.49 -10.46 9.10
N ALA A 69 0.29 -11.31 8.43
CA ALA A 69 1.65 -11.00 8.01
C ALA A 69 1.69 -9.76 7.10
N GLY A 70 0.69 -9.57 6.23
CA GLY A 70 0.54 -8.35 5.43
C GLY A 70 0.49 -7.06 6.27
N PHE A 71 -0.09 -7.10 7.48
CA PHE A 71 -0.10 -5.96 8.40
C PHE A 71 1.27 -5.67 9.03
N LEU A 72 2.14 -6.66 9.16
CA LEU A 72 3.53 -6.46 9.63
C LEU A 72 4.43 -5.97 8.50
N VAL A 73 4.21 -6.46 7.28
CA VAL A 73 4.97 -6.03 6.10
C VAL A 73 4.70 -4.55 5.79
N ARG A 74 3.49 -4.03 6.03
CA ARG A 74 3.15 -2.61 5.77
C ARG A 74 4.04 -1.61 6.53
N PRO A 75 4.18 -1.64 7.88
CA PRO A 75 5.10 -0.78 8.62
C PRO A 75 6.54 -0.93 8.15
N PHE A 76 6.97 -2.15 7.84
CA PHE A 76 8.32 -2.40 7.37
C PHE A 76 8.57 -1.80 5.98
N GLY A 77 7.63 -1.99 5.05
CA GLY A 77 7.65 -1.39 3.72
C GLY A 77 7.63 0.13 3.80
N ALA A 78 6.80 0.72 4.67
CA ALA A 78 6.76 2.15 4.90
C ALA A 78 8.09 2.70 5.43
N LEU A 79 8.80 1.96 6.28
CA LEU A 79 10.12 2.36 6.78
C LEU A 79 11.17 2.34 5.68
N VAL A 80 11.21 1.28 4.87
CA VAL A 80 12.18 1.13 3.78
C VAL A 80 11.89 2.10 2.64
N PHE A 81 10.69 2.04 2.06
CA PHE A 81 10.29 2.90 0.94
C PHE A 81 10.05 4.35 1.37
N GLY A 82 9.73 4.62 2.64
CA GLY A 82 9.72 5.98 3.18
C GLY A 82 11.11 6.61 3.11
N ARG A 83 12.13 5.91 3.61
CA ARG A 83 13.52 6.39 3.55
C ARG A 83 14.03 6.52 2.12
N VAL A 84 13.74 5.55 1.25
CA VAL A 84 14.09 5.64 -0.18
C VAL A 84 13.37 6.82 -0.85
N GLY A 85 12.11 7.06 -0.49
CA GLY A 85 11.30 8.20 -0.95
C GLY A 85 11.90 9.55 -0.57
N ASP A 86 12.45 9.67 0.63
CA ASP A 86 13.10 10.89 1.09
C ASP A 86 14.49 11.12 0.46
N LEU A 87 15.19 10.05 0.03
CA LEU A 87 16.51 10.14 -0.61
C LEU A 87 16.47 10.29 -2.14
N VAL A 88 15.64 9.50 -2.81
CA VAL A 88 15.57 9.40 -4.29
C VAL A 88 14.43 10.26 -4.85
N GLY A 89 13.45 10.59 -4.02
CA GLY A 89 12.28 11.38 -4.38
C GLY A 89 10.98 10.59 -4.27
N ARG A 90 9.97 11.23 -3.65
CA ARG A 90 8.67 10.62 -3.35
C ARG A 90 7.94 10.13 -4.60
N LYS A 91 7.96 10.90 -5.69
CA LYS A 91 7.30 10.54 -6.96
C LYS A 91 7.86 9.25 -7.57
N TYR A 92 9.19 9.13 -7.62
CA TYR A 92 9.83 7.96 -8.23
C TYR A 92 9.57 6.71 -7.40
N THR A 93 9.77 6.81 -6.09
CA THR A 93 9.54 5.70 -5.16
C THR A 93 8.08 5.24 -5.19
N PHE A 94 7.15 6.20 -5.28
CA PHE A 94 5.73 5.91 -5.41
C PHE A 94 5.38 5.15 -6.69
N LEU A 95 5.93 5.56 -7.83
CA LEU A 95 5.74 4.85 -9.11
C LEU A 95 6.31 3.42 -9.04
N VAL A 96 7.49 3.26 -8.43
CA VAL A 96 8.11 1.94 -8.25
C VAL A 96 7.23 1.02 -7.42
N THR A 97 6.66 1.49 -6.31
CA THR A 97 5.79 0.64 -5.46
C THR A 97 4.51 0.24 -6.18
N ILE A 98 3.88 1.15 -6.94
CA ILE A 98 2.72 0.80 -7.78
C ILE A 98 3.09 -0.27 -8.80
N MET A 99 4.22 -0.10 -9.49
CA MET A 99 4.65 -1.06 -10.52
C MET A 99 4.93 -2.43 -9.91
N ILE A 100 5.55 -2.49 -8.73
CA ILE A 100 5.79 -3.74 -8.00
C ILE A 100 4.47 -4.41 -7.62
N MET A 101 3.50 -3.67 -7.09
CA MET A 101 2.18 -4.20 -6.73
C MET A 101 1.48 -4.76 -7.97
N GLY A 102 1.36 -3.96 -9.03
CA GLY A 102 0.67 -4.38 -10.25
C GLY A 102 1.35 -5.54 -10.97
N LEU A 103 2.69 -5.61 -10.96
CA LEU A 103 3.41 -6.75 -11.52
C LEU A 103 3.23 -8.00 -10.67
N SER A 104 3.19 -7.87 -9.34
CA SER A 104 2.97 -9.00 -8.44
C SER A 104 1.59 -9.62 -8.64
N THR A 105 0.54 -8.79 -8.75
CA THR A 105 -0.82 -9.27 -9.02
C THR A 105 -0.92 -9.89 -10.40
N PHE A 106 -0.32 -9.26 -11.42
CA PHE A 106 -0.27 -9.82 -12.77
C PHE A 106 0.41 -11.19 -12.85
N ILE A 107 1.46 -11.43 -12.07
CA ILE A 107 2.15 -12.73 -12.02
C ILE A 107 1.28 -13.79 -11.33
N VAL A 108 0.50 -13.40 -10.33
CA VAL A 108 -0.42 -14.31 -9.63
C VAL A 108 -1.62 -14.69 -10.52
N GLY A 109 -2.10 -13.76 -11.36
CA GLY A 109 -3.17 -14.00 -12.34
C GLY A 109 -4.04 -12.78 -12.62
#